data_AF-A0A0N4Y4L0-F1
#
_entry.id   AF-A0A0N4Y4L0-F1
#
_cell.length_a   1.000
_cell.length_b   1.000
_cell.length_c   1.000
_cell.angle_alpha   90.00
_cell.angle_beta   90.00
_cell.angle_gamma   90.00
#
_symmetry.space_group_name_H-M   'P 1'
#
loop_
_entity.id
_entity.type
_entity.pdbx_description
1 polymer ?
#
loop_
_entity_poly.entity_id
_entity_poly.type
_entity_poly.pdbx_seq_one_letter_code
_entity_poly.pdbx_strand_id
1 'polypeptide(L)'
;MPVAENWCHTQVKVVKFNYMWTINNFSFCREEMGEVLKSSTFSAGASDKLKWCLRINPKGLDEESRDYLSLYLLLVQCAKSEVRAKFKFSILNAKREETKAMESQRAYRFVQGKDWGFKKFIRRDFLLDESNGLLPDDRLSIFCEVSVVAETVNVTGQTSAQQFKVPPCRLSEDLSALFESKQFSDCTLVATCKSNGPQIFHVHKAILAARSRVFHAMFEHNMTESERNEVAIDDVEPDVLREMLCFMYTGTLTAENACVTLVLADLYSAEQLRTHAINYINVNATEVMNSEGWKDLVKEHPTLLAEVFKALATQQTPPVVLAAPPKKRIKHCPY
;
A
#
# COMPACT_ATOMS: atom_id res chain seq x y z
N MET A 1 -36.15 -26.38 9.76
CA MET A 1 -34.73 -26.21 10.14
C MET A 1 -34.69 -25.36 11.41
N PRO A 2 -33.88 -25.69 12.41
CA PRO A 2 -33.70 -24.83 13.57
C PRO A 2 -33.14 -23.47 13.12
N VAL A 3 -33.76 -22.38 13.58
CA VAL A 3 -33.29 -21.01 13.34
C VAL A 3 -32.60 -20.57 14.63
N ALA A 4 -31.30 -20.32 14.57
CA ALA A 4 -30.55 -19.81 15.70
C ALA A 4 -30.84 -18.32 15.88
N GLU A 5 -31.24 -17.91 17.10
CA GLU A 5 -31.53 -16.51 17.46
C GLU A 5 -30.27 -15.64 17.37
N ASN A 6 -29.12 -16.22 17.70
CA ASN A 6 -27.80 -15.62 17.61
C ASN A 6 -26.97 -16.36 16.56
N TRP A 7 -26.26 -15.61 15.71
CA TRP A 7 -25.34 -16.18 14.75
C TRP A 7 -24.05 -15.38 14.67
N CYS A 8 -22.97 -16.07 14.29
CA CYS A 8 -21.68 -15.48 14.00
C CYS A 8 -21.17 -16.07 12.69
N HIS A 9 -20.75 -15.22 11.78
CA HIS A 9 -19.98 -15.62 10.61
C HIS A 9 -18.58 -15.03 10.70
N THR A 10 -17.58 -15.89 10.66
CA THR A 10 -16.17 -15.49 10.63
C THR A 10 -15.69 -15.47 9.18
N GLN A 11 -15.31 -14.29 8.70
CA GLN A 11 -14.65 -14.15 7.40
C GLN A 11 -13.14 -14.04 7.61
N VAL A 12 -12.39 -15.00 7.06
CA VAL A 12 -10.93 -14.97 7.03
C VAL A 12 -10.49 -14.33 5.71
N LYS A 13 -9.91 -13.12 5.76
CA LYS A 13 -9.37 -12.47 4.57
C LYS A 13 -8.10 -13.20 4.12
N VAL A 14 -7.92 -13.35 2.81
CA VAL A 14 -6.74 -13.98 2.20
C VAL A 14 -6.15 -13.05 1.15
N VAL A 15 -4.86 -12.75 1.27
CA VAL A 15 -4.10 -11.99 0.28
C VAL A 15 -3.33 -12.97 -0.60
N LYS A 16 -3.53 -12.88 -1.92
CA LYS A 16 -2.89 -13.74 -2.90
C LYS A 16 -1.90 -12.96 -3.74
N PHE A 17 -0.75 -13.57 -4.01
CA PHE A 17 0.27 -13.03 -4.90
C PHE A 17 1.07 -14.17 -5.50
N ASN A 18 1.73 -13.90 -6.62
CA ASN A 18 2.58 -14.87 -7.29
C ASN A 18 3.98 -14.29 -7.54
N TYR A 19 4.94 -15.19 -7.74
CA TYR A 19 6.32 -14.86 -8.02
C TYR A 19 6.89 -15.87 -9.01
N MET A 20 7.54 -15.36 -10.05
CA MET A 20 8.23 -16.17 -11.04
C MET A 20 9.74 -16.01 -10.88
N TRP A 21 10.45 -17.13 -10.80
CA TRP A 21 11.91 -17.15 -10.75
C TRP A 21 12.46 -18.04 -11.85
N THR A 22 13.25 -17.44 -12.74
CA THR A 22 13.97 -18.16 -13.80
C THR A 22 15.43 -18.28 -13.43
N ILE A 23 15.95 -19.51 -13.42
CA ILE A 23 17.36 -19.83 -13.30
C ILE A 23 17.86 -20.20 -14.69
N ASN A 24 18.79 -19.40 -15.22
CA ASN A 24 19.39 -19.64 -16.52
C ASN A 24 20.56 -20.63 -16.39
N ASN A 25 20.78 -21.41 -17.45
CA ASN A 25 21.85 -22.41 -17.52
C ASN A 25 21.77 -23.40 -16.34
N PHE A 26 20.56 -23.92 -16.06
CA PHE A 26 20.28 -24.71 -14.86
C PHE A 26 21.11 -26.00 -14.79
N SER A 27 21.36 -26.65 -15.93
CA SER A 27 22.22 -27.83 -16.01
C SER A 27 23.67 -27.57 -15.55
N PHE A 28 24.12 -26.31 -15.59
CA PHE A 28 25.45 -25.87 -15.17
C PHE A 28 25.54 -25.44 -13.70
N CYS A 29 24.46 -25.54 -12.92
CA CYS A 29 24.47 -25.24 -11.49
C CYS A 29 25.57 -26.05 -10.77
N ARG A 30 26.49 -25.32 -10.10
CA ARG A 30 27.65 -25.92 -9.41
C ARG A 30 27.33 -26.35 -8.00
N GLU A 31 26.18 -25.96 -7.48
CA GLU A 31 25.75 -26.27 -6.11
C GLU A 31 25.84 -27.78 -5.85
N GLU A 32 26.50 -28.14 -4.76
CA GLU A 32 26.54 -29.49 -4.25
C GLU A 32 25.30 -29.82 -3.40
N MET A 33 25.15 -31.09 -3.03
CA MET A 33 24.06 -31.52 -2.16
C MET A 33 24.02 -30.67 -0.87
N GLY A 34 22.83 -30.19 -0.51
CA GLY A 34 22.62 -29.31 0.65
C GLY A 34 22.92 -27.83 0.37
N GLU A 35 23.67 -27.49 -0.68
CA GLU A 35 23.89 -26.09 -1.08
C GLU A 35 22.63 -25.50 -1.72
N VAL A 36 22.46 -24.19 -1.56
CA VAL A 36 21.18 -23.52 -1.81
C VAL A 36 21.33 -22.29 -2.70
N LEU A 37 20.48 -22.22 -3.72
CA LEU A 37 20.19 -21.01 -4.47
C LEU A 37 19.02 -20.26 -3.83
N LYS A 38 19.15 -18.94 -3.72
CA LYS A 38 18.08 -18.07 -3.22
C LYS A 38 17.63 -17.10 -4.31
N SER A 39 16.33 -16.95 -4.47
CA SER A 39 15.78 -15.90 -5.33
C SER A 39 15.97 -14.52 -4.72
N SER A 40 15.72 -13.49 -5.52
CA SER A 40 15.43 -12.15 -4.99
C SER A 40 14.25 -12.19 -4.04
N THR A 41 14.19 -11.20 -3.16
CA THR A 41 13.09 -11.06 -2.20
C THR A 41 11.86 -10.45 -2.89
N PHE A 42 10.66 -10.91 -2.53
CA PHE A 42 9.37 -10.44 -3.05
C PHE A 42 8.32 -10.24 -1.94
N SER A 43 7.32 -9.41 -2.22
CA SER A 43 6.26 -9.00 -1.28
C SER A 43 4.87 -9.00 -1.95
N ALA A 44 3.81 -9.06 -1.15
CA ALA A 44 2.43 -8.90 -1.62
C ALA A 44 2.04 -7.42 -1.63
N GLY A 45 2.09 -6.75 -2.78
CA GLY A 45 1.73 -5.34 -2.93
C GLY A 45 2.72 -4.35 -2.28
N ALA A 46 2.39 -3.06 -2.33
CA ALA A 46 3.28 -1.95 -1.93
C ALA A 46 3.43 -1.75 -0.40
N SER A 47 2.65 -2.45 0.44
CA SER A 47 2.74 -2.35 1.90
C SER A 47 3.74 -3.41 2.45
N ASP A 48 4.97 -2.97 2.68
CA ASP A 48 6.17 -3.80 2.68
C ASP A 48 6.53 -4.49 4.02
N LYS A 49 5.58 -5.18 4.66
CA LYS A 49 5.80 -5.77 6.00
C LYS A 49 6.24 -7.24 6.00
N LEU A 50 6.04 -7.95 4.88
CA LEU A 50 6.36 -9.38 4.74
C LEU A 50 7.25 -9.58 3.51
N LYS A 51 8.48 -10.02 3.76
CA LYS A 51 9.47 -10.29 2.71
C LYS A 51 9.67 -11.79 2.55
N TRP A 52 9.51 -12.28 1.33
CA TRP A 52 9.62 -13.71 1.01
C TRP A 52 10.75 -13.95 0.01
N CYS A 53 11.34 -15.14 0.01
CA CYS A 53 12.17 -15.58 -1.11
C CYS A 53 11.99 -17.09 -1.34
N LEU A 54 12.37 -17.55 -2.53
CA LEU A 54 12.45 -18.98 -2.82
C LEU A 54 13.85 -19.50 -2.47
N ARG A 55 13.92 -20.77 -2.06
CA ARG A 55 15.15 -21.52 -1.84
C ARG A 55 15.08 -22.80 -2.67
N ILE A 56 16.11 -23.05 -3.47
CA ILE A 56 16.26 -24.28 -4.24
C ILE A 56 17.56 -24.97 -3.88
N ASN A 57 17.50 -26.28 -3.66
CA ASN A 57 18.67 -27.15 -3.60
C ASN A 57 18.69 -27.98 -4.89
N PRO A 58 19.50 -27.62 -5.90
CA PRO A 58 19.49 -28.28 -7.22
C PRO A 58 19.82 -29.78 -7.17
N LYS A 59 20.64 -30.20 -6.20
CA LYS A 59 21.09 -31.58 -5.98
C LYS A 59 20.56 -32.18 -4.67
N GLY A 60 19.39 -31.73 -4.22
CA GLY A 60 18.75 -32.22 -2.99
C GLY A 60 19.26 -31.53 -1.72
N LEU A 61 18.46 -31.57 -0.66
CA LEU A 61 18.80 -30.99 0.64
C LEU A 61 19.70 -31.91 1.47
N ASP A 62 19.51 -33.21 1.34
CA ASP A 62 20.18 -34.27 2.11
C ASP A 62 20.18 -35.58 1.31
N GLU A 63 20.80 -36.63 1.86
CA GLU A 63 20.91 -37.94 1.18
C GLU A 63 19.55 -38.54 0.82
N GLU A 64 18.51 -38.28 1.61
CA GLU A 64 17.15 -38.76 1.34
C GLU A 64 16.56 -38.14 0.06
N SER A 65 17.04 -36.94 -0.31
CA SER A 65 16.54 -36.13 -1.42
C SER A 65 17.57 -35.88 -2.53
N ARG A 66 18.71 -36.60 -2.53
CA ARG A 66 19.81 -36.47 -3.50
C ARG A 66 19.41 -36.49 -4.99
N ASP A 67 18.39 -37.28 -5.33
CA ASP A 67 17.92 -37.45 -6.71
C ASP A 67 16.78 -36.47 -7.06
N TYR A 68 16.49 -35.52 -6.17
CA TYR A 68 15.41 -34.56 -6.29
C TYR A 68 15.94 -33.13 -6.22
N LEU A 69 15.21 -32.22 -6.86
CA LEU A 69 15.29 -30.80 -6.55
C LEU A 69 14.40 -30.54 -5.33
N SER A 70 14.95 -29.87 -4.31
CA SER A 70 14.17 -29.40 -3.15
C SER A 70 13.82 -27.92 -3.32
N LEU A 71 12.58 -27.55 -2.99
CA LEU A 71 12.06 -26.19 -3.20
C LEU A 71 11.26 -25.72 -1.99
N TYR A 72 11.59 -24.52 -1.49
CA TYR A 72 10.99 -23.93 -0.31
C TYR A 72 10.66 -22.45 -0.46
N LEU A 73 9.61 -22.02 0.22
CA LEU A 73 9.25 -20.63 0.45
C LEU A 73 9.80 -20.23 1.82
N LEU A 74 10.61 -19.18 1.88
CA LEU A 74 11.19 -18.63 3.09
C LEU A 74 10.54 -17.30 3.43
N LEU A 75 10.13 -17.11 4.70
CA LEU A 75 9.78 -15.79 5.23
C LEU A 75 11.06 -15.10 5.73
N VAL A 76 11.58 -14.15 4.96
CA VAL A 76 12.83 -13.43 5.23
C VAL A 76 12.65 -12.38 6.32
N GLN A 77 11.55 -11.61 6.27
CA GLN A 77 11.26 -10.55 7.23
C GLN A 77 9.77 -10.49 7.50
N CYS A 78 9.41 -10.28 8.76
CA CYS A 78 8.03 -10.19 9.20
C CYS A 78 7.90 -9.14 10.31
N ALA A 79 7.05 -8.13 10.09
CA ALA A 79 6.75 -7.13 11.13
C ALA A 79 5.86 -7.67 12.27
N LYS A 80 5.18 -8.81 12.04
CA LYS A 80 4.35 -9.52 13.04
C LYS A 80 5.16 -10.64 13.71
N SER A 81 4.65 -11.20 14.79
CA SER A 81 5.24 -12.39 15.43
C SER A 81 5.20 -13.62 14.52
N GLU A 82 4.13 -13.78 13.74
CA GLU A 82 3.96 -14.89 12.78
C GLU A 82 2.98 -14.54 11.67
N VAL A 83 3.00 -15.37 10.62
CA VAL A 83 2.03 -15.35 9.52
C VAL A 83 1.64 -16.77 9.17
N ARG A 84 0.38 -16.97 8.76
CA ARG A 84 -0.07 -18.23 8.17
C ARG A 84 -0.22 -18.09 6.66
N ALA A 85 0.37 -19.01 5.90
CA ALA A 85 0.28 -18.97 4.45
C ALA A 85 0.14 -20.37 3.84
N LYS A 86 -0.71 -20.48 2.81
CA LYS A 86 -0.66 -21.56 1.83
C LYS A 86 0.25 -21.16 0.68
N PHE A 87 0.88 -22.13 0.03
CA PHE A 87 1.70 -21.91 -1.14
C PHE A 87 1.55 -23.06 -2.14
N LYS A 88 1.75 -22.76 -3.41
CA LYS A 88 1.83 -23.71 -4.52
C LYS A 88 3.07 -23.39 -5.34
N PHE A 89 3.77 -24.43 -5.77
CA PHE A 89 4.89 -24.33 -6.71
C PHE A 89 4.56 -25.11 -7.96
N SER A 90 4.96 -24.59 -9.11
CA SER A 90 4.89 -25.25 -10.41
C SER A 90 6.10 -24.86 -11.26
N ILE A 91 6.34 -25.64 -12.31
CA ILE A 91 7.33 -25.34 -13.34
C ILE A 91 6.57 -24.81 -14.55
N LEU A 92 7.08 -23.77 -15.21
CA LEU A 92 6.52 -23.27 -16.46
C LEU A 92 7.21 -23.97 -17.64
N ASN A 93 6.43 -24.57 -18.52
CA ASN A 93 6.94 -25.15 -19.77
C ASN A 93 7.26 -24.06 -20.83
N ALA A 94 7.73 -24.47 -22.01
CA ALA A 94 8.02 -23.55 -23.13
C ALA A 94 6.82 -22.68 -23.57
N LYS A 95 5.58 -23.13 -23.33
CA LYS A 95 4.34 -22.39 -23.61
C LYS A 95 3.91 -21.47 -22.46
N ARG A 96 4.69 -21.39 -21.38
CA ARG A 96 4.36 -20.71 -20.11
C ARG A 96 3.14 -21.29 -19.39
N GLU A 97 2.85 -22.56 -19.59
CA GLU A 97 1.82 -23.28 -18.86
C GLU A 97 2.41 -23.91 -17.60
N GLU A 98 1.65 -23.88 -16.50
CA GLU A 98 2.04 -24.53 -15.26
C GLU A 98 1.99 -26.06 -15.38
N THR A 99 3.06 -26.73 -14.96
CA THR A 99 3.16 -28.18 -14.87
C THR A 99 3.87 -28.59 -13.59
N LYS A 100 3.79 -29.88 -13.24
CA LYS A 100 4.43 -30.48 -12.04
C LYS A 100 4.12 -29.70 -10.75
N ALA A 101 2.87 -29.28 -10.61
CA ALA A 101 2.44 -28.49 -9.47
C ALA A 101 2.43 -29.31 -8.18
N MET A 102 2.91 -28.71 -7.08
CA MET A 102 2.73 -29.19 -5.72
C MET A 102 2.23 -28.06 -4.83
N GLU A 103 1.23 -28.33 -4.01
CA GLU A 103 0.62 -27.35 -3.13
C GLU A 103 0.62 -27.78 -1.66
N SER A 104 0.71 -26.78 -0.78
CA SER A 104 0.61 -27.00 0.65
C SER A 104 -0.80 -27.43 1.02
N GLN A 105 -0.94 -28.56 1.71
CA GLN A 105 -2.24 -29.08 2.15
C GLN A 105 -3.02 -28.09 3.03
N ARG A 106 -2.30 -27.33 3.86
CA ARG A 106 -2.85 -26.35 4.80
C ARG A 106 -2.00 -25.08 4.84
N ALA A 107 -2.53 -24.03 5.47
CA ALA A 107 -1.72 -22.86 5.77
C ALA A 107 -0.69 -23.21 6.87
N TYR A 108 0.59 -23.05 6.56
CA TYR A 108 1.68 -23.27 7.50
C TYR A 108 2.00 -21.99 8.28
N ARG A 109 2.47 -22.16 9.52
CA ARG A 109 2.94 -21.07 10.37
C ARG A 109 4.37 -20.70 9.98
N PHE A 110 4.55 -19.47 9.52
CA PHE A 110 5.84 -18.86 9.24
C PHE A 110 6.19 -17.86 10.33
N VAL A 111 7.42 -17.95 10.80
CA VAL A 111 8.08 -16.91 11.60
C VAL A 111 9.29 -16.41 10.81
N GLN A 112 9.86 -15.27 11.18
CA GLN A 112 11.03 -14.75 10.49
C GLN A 112 12.16 -15.79 10.44
N GLY A 113 12.71 -16.03 9.25
CA GLY A 113 13.75 -17.04 8.99
C GLY A 113 13.23 -18.47 8.82
N LYS A 114 11.92 -18.72 8.93
CA LYS A 114 11.33 -20.06 8.75
C LYS A 114 10.91 -20.29 7.30
N ASP A 115 11.18 -21.49 6.80
CA ASP A 115 10.72 -21.95 5.50
C ASP A 115 9.80 -23.16 5.59
N TRP A 116 9.02 -23.34 4.51
CA TRP A 116 8.18 -24.50 4.25
C TRP A 116 8.19 -24.80 2.75
N GLY A 117 8.14 -26.08 2.39
CA GLY A 117 8.30 -26.50 1.01
C GLY A 117 8.30 -28.01 0.84
N PHE A 118 8.82 -28.46 -0.30
CA PHE A 118 8.89 -29.88 -0.65
C PHE A 118 10.34 -30.30 -0.81
N LYS A 119 10.78 -31.20 0.08
CA LYS A 119 12.11 -31.80 0.03
C LYS A 119 12.32 -32.57 -1.29
N LYS A 120 11.27 -33.21 -1.79
CA LYS A 120 11.25 -33.99 -3.04
C LYS A 120 10.25 -33.37 -4.03
N PHE A 121 10.55 -32.18 -4.56
CA PHE A 121 9.63 -31.45 -5.44
C PHE A 121 9.54 -32.11 -6.83
N ILE A 122 10.69 -32.35 -7.46
CA ILE A 122 10.77 -33.03 -8.76
C ILE A 122 12.05 -33.87 -8.84
N ARG A 123 11.98 -35.05 -9.46
CA ARG A 123 13.18 -35.85 -9.72
C ARG A 123 14.08 -35.14 -10.73
N ARG A 124 15.39 -35.19 -10.49
CA ARG A 124 16.38 -34.50 -11.32
C ARG A 124 16.52 -35.10 -12.71
N ASP A 125 16.49 -36.41 -12.83
CA ASP A 125 16.53 -37.10 -14.12
C ASP A 125 15.34 -36.71 -15.01
N PHE A 126 14.14 -36.69 -14.45
CA PHE A 126 12.94 -36.24 -15.14
C PHE A 126 13.03 -34.76 -15.54
N LEU A 127 13.57 -33.90 -14.65
CA LEU A 127 13.73 -32.47 -14.92
C LEU A 127 14.74 -32.19 -16.05
N LEU A 128 15.86 -32.93 -16.07
CA LEU A 128 16.97 -32.74 -17.01
C LEU A 128 16.76 -33.43 -18.36
N ASP A 129 15.82 -34.37 -18.44
CA ASP A 129 15.44 -35.01 -19.70
C ASP A 129 14.70 -34.01 -20.61
N GLU A 130 15.37 -33.64 -21.71
CA GLU A 130 14.89 -32.67 -22.69
C GLU A 130 13.52 -33.04 -23.28
N SER A 131 13.18 -34.33 -23.36
CA SER A 131 11.89 -34.80 -23.88
C SER A 131 10.70 -34.33 -23.03
N ASN A 132 10.93 -33.98 -21.76
CA ASN A 132 9.91 -33.47 -20.86
C ASN A 132 9.65 -31.96 -21.02
N GLY A 133 10.51 -31.22 -21.75
CA GLY A 133 10.29 -29.82 -22.09
C GLY A 133 10.21 -28.85 -20.89
N LEU A 134 10.85 -29.20 -19.78
CA LEU A 134 10.82 -28.42 -18.53
C LEU A 134 11.95 -27.40 -18.40
N LEU A 135 12.98 -27.48 -19.26
CA LEU A 135 14.14 -26.60 -19.29
C LEU A 135 14.35 -26.01 -20.70
N PRO A 136 13.39 -25.24 -21.25
CA PRO A 136 13.59 -24.58 -22.54
C PRO A 136 14.81 -23.64 -22.46
N ASP A 137 15.73 -23.77 -23.41
CA ASP A 137 17.02 -23.05 -23.42
C ASP A 137 17.85 -23.21 -22.13
N ASP A 138 17.76 -24.38 -21.50
CA ASP A 138 18.37 -24.69 -20.19
C ASP A 138 17.94 -23.72 -19.08
N ARG A 139 16.68 -23.25 -19.13
CA ARG A 139 16.09 -22.33 -18.15
C ARG A 139 15.05 -23.03 -17.29
N LEU A 140 15.31 -23.13 -16.00
CA LEU A 140 14.31 -23.55 -15.03
C LEU A 140 13.45 -22.35 -14.62
N SER A 141 12.16 -22.35 -14.97
CA SER A 141 11.22 -21.31 -14.55
C SER A 141 10.25 -21.85 -13.50
N ILE A 142 10.45 -21.43 -12.25
CA ILE A 142 9.57 -21.74 -11.12
C ILE A 142 8.50 -20.67 -11.00
N PHE A 143 7.25 -21.09 -10.91
CA PHE A 143 6.13 -20.24 -10.56
C PHE A 143 5.65 -20.60 -9.15
N CYS A 144 5.58 -19.58 -8.29
CA CYS A 144 5.15 -19.71 -6.92
C CYS A 144 3.89 -18.88 -6.72
N GLU A 145 2.84 -19.49 -6.19
CA GLU A 145 1.65 -18.80 -5.72
C GLU A 145 1.62 -18.86 -4.20
N VAL A 146 1.33 -17.73 -3.55
CA VAL A 146 1.26 -17.61 -2.10
C VAL A 146 -0.08 -17.01 -1.70
N SER A 147 -0.75 -17.64 -0.74
CA SER A 147 -2.01 -17.20 -0.14
C SER A 147 -1.81 -16.97 1.35
N VAL A 148 -1.61 -15.72 1.74
CA VAL A 148 -1.40 -15.31 3.13
C VAL A 148 -2.74 -15.05 3.81
N VAL A 149 -2.93 -15.67 4.97
CA VAL A 149 -4.07 -15.41 5.85
C VAL A 149 -3.88 -14.04 6.49
N ALA A 150 -4.80 -13.12 6.20
CA ALA A 150 -4.85 -11.77 6.71
C ALA A 150 -5.83 -11.66 7.90
N GLU A 151 -6.40 -10.48 8.11
CA GLU A 151 -7.32 -10.22 9.22
C GLU A 151 -8.54 -11.12 9.17
N THR A 152 -8.94 -11.58 10.36
CA THR A 152 -10.17 -12.34 10.58
C THR A 152 -11.21 -11.38 11.12
N VAL A 153 -12.34 -11.26 10.42
CA VAL A 153 -13.44 -10.39 10.85
C VAL A 153 -14.59 -11.29 11.30
N ASN A 154 -15.01 -11.13 12.54
CA ASN A 154 -16.24 -11.75 13.04
C ASN A 154 -17.40 -10.80 12.79
N VAL A 155 -18.42 -11.27 12.07
CA VAL A 155 -19.69 -10.57 11.93
C VAL A 155 -20.71 -11.33 12.77
N THR A 156 -21.09 -10.74 13.89
CA THR A 156 -22.14 -11.25 14.76
C THR A 156 -23.45 -10.56 14.43
N GLY A 157 -24.55 -11.31 14.41
CA GLY A 157 -25.88 -10.76 14.21
C GLY A 157 -26.92 -11.40 15.12
N GLN A 158 -27.96 -10.64 15.39
CA GLN A 158 -29.18 -11.11 16.04
C GLN A 158 -30.29 -11.10 14.99
N THR A 159 -31.02 -12.20 14.88
CA THR A 159 -32.17 -12.27 13.97
C THR A 159 -33.39 -11.68 14.67
N SER A 160 -33.45 -10.35 14.81
CA SER A 160 -34.70 -9.68 15.18
C SER A 160 -35.62 -9.62 13.95
N ALA A 161 -36.90 -9.93 14.12
CA ALA A 161 -37.90 -9.98 13.06
C ALA A 161 -38.26 -8.61 12.43
N GLN A 162 -37.49 -7.54 12.70
CA GLN A 162 -37.62 -6.24 12.05
C GLN A 162 -36.27 -5.76 11.51
N GLN A 163 -36.04 -5.94 10.20
CA GLN A 163 -34.93 -5.31 9.50
C GLN A 163 -35.17 -3.80 9.39
N PHE A 164 -34.56 -3.00 10.25
CA PHE A 164 -34.28 -1.60 9.90
C PHE A 164 -33.04 -1.58 9.00
N LYS A 165 -33.23 -1.33 7.70
CA LYS A 165 -32.10 -1.01 6.80
C LYS A 165 -31.53 0.32 7.27
N VAL A 166 -30.37 0.29 7.92
CA VAL A 166 -29.64 1.52 8.25
C VAL A 166 -29.16 2.13 6.94
N PRO A 167 -29.61 3.34 6.56
CA PRO A 167 -29.13 4.03 5.38
C PRO A 167 -27.61 4.31 5.49
N PRO A 168 -26.90 4.47 4.35
CA PRO A 168 -25.50 4.90 4.38
C PRO A 168 -25.35 6.23 5.13
N CYS A 169 -24.19 6.45 5.76
CA CYS A 169 -23.90 7.71 6.45
C CYS A 169 -23.81 8.84 5.42
N ARG A 170 -24.63 9.89 5.58
CA ARG A 170 -24.71 11.04 4.67
C ARG A 170 -24.10 12.32 5.24
N LEU A 171 -23.41 12.24 6.38
CA LEU A 171 -22.88 13.41 7.09
C LEU A 171 -22.04 14.33 6.20
N SER A 172 -21.16 13.78 5.37
CA SER A 172 -20.34 14.58 4.45
C SER A 172 -21.17 15.31 3.40
N GLU A 173 -22.23 14.67 2.89
CA GLU A 173 -23.13 15.26 1.88
C GLU A 173 -23.96 16.37 2.52
N ASP A 174 -24.45 16.12 3.74
CA ASP A 174 -25.23 17.09 4.51
C ASP A 174 -24.39 18.34 4.86
N LEU A 175 -23.12 18.17 5.25
CA LEU A 175 -22.20 19.29 5.48
C LEU A 175 -21.80 20.01 4.19
N SER A 176 -21.61 19.29 3.08
CA SER A 176 -21.39 19.91 1.76
C SER A 176 -22.57 20.79 1.37
N ALA A 177 -23.80 20.30 1.58
CA ALA A 177 -25.02 21.05 1.29
C ALA A 177 -25.14 22.30 2.17
N LEU A 178 -24.66 22.25 3.42
CA LEU A 178 -24.62 23.40 4.33
C LEU A 178 -23.69 24.50 3.79
N PHE A 179 -22.51 24.13 3.27
CA PHE A 179 -21.58 25.09 2.67
C PHE A 179 -22.16 25.73 1.40
N GLU A 180 -22.70 24.92 0.48
CA GLU A 180 -23.25 25.41 -0.79
C GLU A 180 -24.52 26.25 -0.61
N SER A 181 -25.39 25.86 0.33
CA SER A 181 -26.65 26.57 0.60
C SER A 181 -26.47 27.81 1.48
N LYS A 182 -25.34 27.95 2.17
CA LYS A 182 -24.99 29.08 3.06
C LYS A 182 -25.90 29.22 4.29
N GLN A 183 -26.80 28.26 4.53
CA GLN A 183 -27.77 28.31 5.61
C GLN A 183 -27.06 28.26 6.96
N PHE A 184 -27.49 29.10 7.90
CA PHE A 184 -26.95 29.17 9.27
C PHE A 184 -25.47 29.56 9.38
N SER A 185 -24.89 30.12 8.31
CA SER A 185 -23.56 30.71 8.38
C SER A 185 -23.50 31.84 9.41
N ASP A 186 -22.41 31.88 10.16
CA ASP A 186 -22.17 32.81 11.26
C ASP A 186 -20.86 33.60 11.08
N CYS A 187 -20.22 33.46 9.90
CA CYS A 187 -19.04 34.21 9.49
C CYS A 187 -18.96 34.32 7.96
N THR A 188 -18.37 35.40 7.47
CA THR A 188 -17.99 35.58 6.06
C THR A 188 -16.47 35.62 5.91
N LEU A 189 -15.95 34.96 4.89
CA LEU A 189 -14.57 35.14 4.43
C LEU A 189 -14.62 35.95 3.14
N VAL A 190 -13.86 37.05 3.10
CA VAL A 190 -13.78 37.92 1.93
C VAL A 190 -12.41 37.71 1.29
N ALA A 191 -12.38 36.94 0.20
CA ALA A 191 -11.17 36.69 -0.56
C ALA A 191 -10.96 37.79 -1.61
N THR A 192 -9.80 38.45 -1.58
CA THR A 192 -9.44 39.44 -2.60
C THR A 192 -8.28 38.94 -3.46
N CYS A 193 -8.35 39.14 -4.78
CA CYS A 193 -7.24 38.86 -5.68
C CYS A 193 -6.96 40.08 -6.56
N LYS A 194 -5.71 40.21 -7.03
CA LYS A 194 -5.30 41.33 -7.89
C LYS A 194 -5.96 41.31 -9.27
N SER A 195 -6.42 40.15 -9.73
CA SER A 195 -7.01 39.94 -11.05
C SER A 195 -8.54 40.00 -11.07
N ASN A 196 -9.21 39.68 -9.95
CA ASN A 196 -10.67 39.58 -9.85
C ASN A 196 -11.21 40.38 -8.66
N GLY A 197 -12.48 40.80 -8.71
CA GLY A 197 -13.14 41.47 -7.60
C GLY A 197 -13.25 40.59 -6.33
N PRO A 198 -13.55 41.18 -5.16
CA PRO A 198 -13.69 40.43 -3.92
C PRO A 198 -14.78 39.35 -4.03
N GLN A 199 -14.47 38.13 -3.59
CA GLN A 199 -15.43 37.04 -3.50
C GLN A 199 -15.75 36.74 -2.03
N ILE A 200 -17.03 36.53 -1.74
CA ILE A 200 -17.52 36.34 -0.38
C ILE A 200 -17.95 34.88 -0.19
N PHE A 201 -17.40 34.24 0.83
CA PHE A 201 -17.73 32.88 1.25
C PHE A 201 -18.45 32.91 2.60
N HIS A 202 -19.64 32.33 2.64
CA HIS A 202 -20.40 32.17 3.88
C HIS A 202 -20.00 30.86 4.55
N VAL A 203 -19.56 30.93 5.80
CA VAL A 203 -18.97 29.79 6.52
C VAL A 203 -19.48 29.67 7.95
N HIS A 204 -19.15 28.55 8.59
CA HIS A 204 -19.55 28.21 9.95
C HIS A 204 -18.31 28.14 10.84
N LYS A 205 -18.20 29.04 11.82
CA LYS A 205 -17.05 29.14 12.72
C LYS A 205 -16.75 27.81 13.40
N ALA A 206 -17.78 27.11 13.88
CA ALA A 206 -17.63 25.84 14.57
C ALA A 206 -16.95 24.76 13.69
N ILE A 207 -17.33 24.68 12.40
CA ILE A 207 -16.74 23.72 11.46
C ILE A 207 -15.29 24.10 11.17
N LEU A 208 -15.04 25.36 10.82
CA LEU A 208 -13.69 25.84 10.50
C LEU A 208 -12.74 25.71 11.70
N ALA A 209 -13.17 26.10 12.90
CA ALA A 209 -12.40 25.98 14.13
C ALA A 209 -12.09 24.51 14.48
N ALA A 210 -13.03 23.58 14.26
CA ALA A 210 -12.79 22.16 14.48
C ALA A 210 -11.78 21.57 13.48
N ARG A 211 -11.64 22.18 12.30
CA ARG A 211 -10.86 21.64 11.17
C ARG A 211 -9.56 22.40 10.91
N SER A 212 -9.36 23.56 11.53
CA SER A 212 -8.17 24.39 11.39
C SER A 212 -7.83 25.08 12.71
N ARG A 213 -6.62 24.83 13.22
CA ARG A 213 -6.11 25.51 14.41
C ARG A 213 -5.96 27.02 14.21
N VAL A 214 -5.72 27.47 12.98
CA VAL A 214 -5.63 28.89 12.63
C VAL A 214 -7.00 29.55 12.79
N PHE A 215 -8.05 28.97 12.21
CA PHE A 215 -9.41 29.48 12.40
C PHE A 215 -9.89 29.33 13.84
N HIS A 216 -9.50 28.27 14.55
CA HIS A 216 -9.80 28.13 15.97
C HIS A 216 -9.25 29.30 16.77
N ALA A 217 -7.94 29.57 16.67
CA ALA A 217 -7.31 30.67 17.38
C ALA A 217 -7.87 32.05 16.96
N MET A 218 -8.18 32.22 15.67
CA MET A 218 -8.79 33.45 15.13
C MET A 218 -10.18 33.72 15.72
N PHE A 219 -10.98 32.68 15.97
CA PHE A 219 -12.34 32.82 16.49
C PHE A 219 -12.44 32.73 18.03
N GLU A 220 -11.44 32.16 18.70
CA GLU A 220 -11.42 32.00 20.16
C GLU A 220 -11.03 33.31 20.90
N HIS A 221 -10.26 34.18 20.26
CA HIS A 221 -9.80 35.44 20.86
C HIS A 221 -10.61 36.64 20.37
N ASN A 222 -10.80 37.65 21.23
CA ASN A 222 -11.45 38.94 20.92
C ASN A 222 -10.61 39.78 19.93
N MET A 223 -10.43 39.27 18.71
CA MET A 223 -9.87 40.01 17.58
C MET A 223 -11.01 40.67 16.81
N THR A 224 -10.68 41.67 15.98
CA THR A 224 -11.66 42.41 15.16
C THR A 224 -12.53 41.46 14.32
N GLU A 225 -11.93 40.39 13.82
CA GLU A 225 -12.53 39.31 13.04
C GLU A 225 -13.61 38.55 13.84
N SER A 226 -13.36 38.31 15.12
CA SER A 226 -14.30 37.64 16.02
C SER A 226 -15.55 38.50 16.30
N GLU A 227 -15.38 39.83 16.36
CA GLU A 227 -16.45 40.80 16.65
C GLU A 227 -17.28 41.13 15.42
N ARG A 228 -16.65 41.20 14.24
CA ARG A 228 -17.32 41.54 12.97
C ARG A 228 -17.91 40.35 12.23
N ASN A 229 -17.54 39.13 12.59
CA ASN A 229 -17.90 37.91 11.86
C ASN A 229 -17.50 37.97 10.37
N GLU A 230 -16.48 38.76 10.05
CA GLU A 230 -15.96 38.94 8.70
C GLU A 230 -14.44 38.87 8.77
N VAL A 231 -13.85 38.05 7.91
CA VAL A 231 -12.40 37.82 7.83
C VAL A 231 -11.93 38.12 6.41
N ALA A 232 -10.98 39.04 6.27
CA ALA A 232 -10.33 39.30 4.98
C ALA A 232 -9.23 38.24 4.72
N ILE A 233 -9.20 37.70 3.51
CA ILE A 233 -8.20 36.73 3.04
C ILE A 233 -7.60 37.29 1.74
N ASP A 234 -6.46 37.96 1.87
CA ASP A 234 -5.82 38.68 0.75
C ASP A 234 -4.64 37.91 0.14
N ASP A 235 -4.26 36.79 0.76
CA ASP A 235 -3.11 35.96 0.41
C ASP A 235 -3.49 34.74 -0.43
N VAL A 236 -4.78 34.49 -0.68
CA VAL A 236 -5.25 33.31 -1.42
C VAL A 236 -6.30 33.65 -2.47
N GLU A 237 -6.10 33.08 -3.66
CA GLU A 237 -7.05 33.22 -4.76
C GLU A 237 -8.41 32.61 -4.41
N PRO A 238 -9.52 33.24 -4.80
CA PRO A 238 -10.85 32.81 -4.35
C PRO A 238 -11.22 31.37 -4.72
N ASP A 239 -10.89 30.92 -5.94
CA ASP A 239 -11.17 29.54 -6.38
C ASP A 239 -10.41 28.52 -5.53
N VAL A 240 -9.20 28.88 -5.13
CA VAL A 240 -8.32 28.09 -4.28
C VAL A 240 -8.90 28.03 -2.86
N LEU A 241 -9.32 29.16 -2.29
CA LEU A 241 -9.98 29.19 -0.98
C LEU A 241 -11.26 28.33 -0.95
N ARG A 242 -12.05 28.35 -2.04
CA ARG A 242 -13.26 27.53 -2.16
C ARG A 242 -12.96 26.04 -2.00
N GLU A 243 -11.92 25.52 -2.64
CA GLU A 243 -11.57 24.10 -2.55
C GLU A 243 -11.09 23.69 -1.15
N MET A 244 -10.32 24.55 -0.47
CA MET A 244 -9.96 24.32 0.93
C MET A 244 -11.20 24.28 1.83
N LEU A 245 -12.17 25.17 1.60
CA LEU A 245 -13.43 25.14 2.33
C LEU A 245 -14.22 23.86 2.04
N CYS A 246 -14.36 23.46 0.78
CA CYS A 246 -14.99 22.17 0.43
C CYS A 246 -14.39 21.02 1.25
N PHE A 247 -13.05 20.91 1.28
CA PHE A 247 -12.37 19.90 2.08
C PHE A 247 -12.65 20.03 3.59
N MET A 248 -12.72 21.24 4.14
CA MET A 248 -13.03 21.42 5.56
C MET A 248 -14.40 20.87 5.94
N TYR A 249 -15.39 20.99 5.06
CA TYR A 249 -16.75 20.50 5.31
C TYR A 249 -16.92 19.01 5.05
N THR A 250 -16.27 18.47 4.01
CA THR A 250 -16.53 17.09 3.55
C THR A 250 -15.41 16.12 3.93
N GLY A 251 -14.18 16.60 4.10
CA GLY A 251 -12.99 15.76 4.26
C GLY A 251 -12.63 14.96 3.00
N THR A 252 -13.22 15.27 1.84
CA THR A 252 -13.05 14.51 0.59
C THR A 252 -12.08 15.22 -0.35
N LEU A 253 -11.13 14.46 -0.89
CA LEU A 253 -10.30 14.87 -2.03
C LEU A 253 -10.84 14.21 -3.31
N THR A 254 -10.80 14.93 -4.42
CA THR A 254 -11.11 14.45 -5.77
C THR A 254 -9.91 14.68 -6.69
N ALA A 255 -9.93 14.13 -7.90
CA ALA A 255 -8.83 14.32 -8.85
C ALA A 255 -8.67 15.80 -9.28
N GLU A 256 -9.76 16.55 -9.26
CA GLU A 256 -9.83 17.96 -9.63
C GLU A 256 -9.23 18.86 -8.54
N ASN A 257 -9.49 18.57 -7.26
CA ASN A 257 -9.10 19.46 -6.17
C ASN A 257 -7.84 19.04 -5.40
N ALA A 258 -7.32 17.83 -5.62
CA ALA A 258 -6.18 17.31 -4.85
C ALA A 258 -4.91 18.16 -5.01
N CYS A 259 -4.58 18.59 -6.24
CA CYS A 259 -3.39 19.41 -6.51
C CYS A 259 -3.50 20.80 -5.87
N VAL A 260 -4.66 21.44 -6.03
CA VAL A 260 -4.94 22.76 -5.44
C VAL A 260 -4.90 22.67 -3.91
N THR A 261 -5.48 21.61 -3.34
CA THR A 261 -5.45 21.36 -1.90
C THR A 261 -4.04 21.13 -1.38
N LEU A 262 -3.16 20.48 -2.16
CA LEU A 262 -1.74 20.34 -1.80
C LEU A 262 -1.04 21.69 -1.70
N VAL A 263 -1.21 22.55 -2.72
CA VAL A 263 -0.62 23.90 -2.74
C VAL A 263 -1.07 24.70 -1.53
N LEU A 264 -2.36 24.65 -1.21
CA LEU A 264 -2.93 25.32 -0.05
C LEU A 264 -2.40 24.82 1.28
N ALA A 265 -2.30 23.49 1.40
CA ALA A 265 -1.81 22.90 2.62
C ALA A 265 -0.35 23.24 2.88
N ASP A 266 0.44 23.45 1.82
CA ASP A 266 1.80 23.98 1.93
C ASP A 266 1.80 25.46 2.36
N LEU A 267 1.04 26.31 1.66
CA LEU A 267 0.97 27.74 1.92
C LEU A 267 0.58 28.05 3.37
N TYR A 268 -0.40 27.32 3.90
CA TYR A 268 -0.89 27.50 5.27
C TYR A 268 -0.23 26.60 6.31
N SER A 269 0.85 25.89 5.95
CA SER A 269 1.55 24.96 6.85
C SER A 269 0.62 23.92 7.50
N ALA A 270 -0.40 23.47 6.77
CA ALA A 270 -1.34 22.45 7.20
C ALA A 270 -0.81 21.03 6.90
N GLU A 271 0.20 20.59 7.67
CA GLU A 271 0.94 19.35 7.40
C GLU A 271 0.07 18.09 7.22
N GLN A 272 -1.01 17.96 8.00
CA GLN A 272 -1.91 16.80 7.90
C GLN A 272 -2.66 16.77 6.57
N LEU A 273 -3.14 17.94 6.12
CA LEU A 273 -3.82 18.10 4.85
C LEU A 273 -2.85 17.87 3.68
N ARG A 274 -1.65 18.43 3.79
CA ARG A 274 -0.56 18.27 2.82
C ARG A 274 -0.24 16.80 2.61
N THR A 275 -0.07 16.06 3.70
CA THR A 275 0.18 14.61 3.66
C THR A 275 -0.97 13.84 3.03
N HIS A 276 -2.23 14.18 3.36
CA HIS A 276 -3.39 13.54 2.74
C HIS A 276 -3.48 13.82 1.24
N ALA A 277 -3.24 15.05 0.82
CA ALA A 277 -3.24 15.44 -0.59
C ALA A 277 -2.16 14.72 -1.39
N ILE A 278 -0.91 14.67 -0.89
CA ILE A 278 0.18 13.92 -1.52
C ILE A 278 -0.17 12.44 -1.66
N ASN A 279 -0.73 11.82 -0.61
CA ASN A 279 -1.12 10.42 -0.65
C ASN A 279 -2.24 10.17 -1.68
N TYR A 280 -3.26 11.03 -1.71
CA TYR A 280 -4.35 10.92 -2.69
C TYR A 280 -3.82 11.05 -4.13
N ILE A 281 -2.94 12.02 -4.39
CA ILE A 281 -2.33 12.25 -5.70
C ILE A 281 -1.55 11.00 -6.14
N ASN A 282 -0.74 10.42 -5.25
CA ASN A 282 0.05 9.23 -5.57
C ASN A 282 -0.81 7.98 -5.82
N VAL A 283 -1.93 7.82 -5.09
CA VAL A 283 -2.85 6.68 -5.26
C VAL A 283 -3.67 6.81 -6.54
N ASN A 284 -4.09 8.02 -6.90
CA ASN A 284 -4.97 8.30 -8.04
C ASN A 284 -4.24 9.00 -9.20
N ALA A 285 -2.93 8.77 -9.32
CA ALA A 285 -2.06 9.52 -10.23
C ALA A 285 -2.58 9.55 -11.67
N THR A 286 -3.13 8.44 -12.17
CA THR A 286 -3.67 8.34 -13.53
C THR A 286 -4.81 9.32 -13.81
N GLU A 287 -5.67 9.56 -12.83
CA GLU A 287 -6.80 10.47 -12.97
C GLU A 287 -6.36 11.93 -12.75
N VAL A 288 -5.57 12.15 -11.70
CA VAL A 288 -5.04 13.47 -11.33
C VAL A 288 -4.19 14.06 -12.45
N MET A 289 -3.35 13.27 -13.13
CA MET A 289 -2.50 13.77 -14.21
C MET A 289 -3.28 14.35 -15.41
N ASN A 290 -4.58 14.03 -15.53
CA ASN A 290 -5.45 14.58 -16.56
C ASN A 290 -6.19 15.86 -16.12
N SER A 291 -6.11 16.25 -14.85
CA SER A 291 -6.81 17.44 -14.32
C SER A 291 -6.06 18.74 -14.61
N GLU A 292 -6.79 19.86 -14.64
CA GLU A 292 -6.17 21.17 -14.84
C GLU A 292 -5.25 21.54 -13.67
N GLY A 293 -5.66 21.22 -12.44
CA GLY A 293 -4.84 21.46 -11.25
C GLY A 293 -3.49 20.74 -11.26
N TRP A 294 -3.35 19.60 -11.96
CA TRP A 294 -2.04 18.97 -12.17
C TRP A 294 -1.15 19.79 -13.11
N LYS A 295 -1.71 20.35 -14.19
CA LYS A 295 -0.95 21.20 -15.12
C LYS A 295 -0.45 22.45 -14.41
N ASP A 296 -1.29 23.06 -13.57
CA ASP A 296 -0.92 24.24 -12.77
C ASP A 296 0.16 23.90 -11.75
N LEU A 297 0.01 22.79 -11.01
CA LEU A 297 1.03 22.32 -10.05
C LEU A 297 2.41 22.13 -10.71
N VAL A 298 2.45 21.53 -11.90
CA VAL A 298 3.68 21.29 -12.65
C VAL A 298 4.34 22.61 -13.08
N LYS A 299 3.53 23.58 -13.49
CA LYS A 299 3.99 24.85 -14.04
C LYS A 299 4.42 25.83 -12.94
N GLU A 300 3.65 25.93 -11.88
CA GLU A 300 3.73 27.03 -10.91
C GLU A 300 4.37 26.62 -9.58
N HIS A 301 4.36 25.31 -9.25
CA HIS A 301 4.86 24.79 -7.98
C HIS A 301 5.78 23.56 -8.15
N PRO A 302 6.91 23.68 -8.88
CA PRO A 302 7.79 22.54 -9.18
C PRO A 302 8.45 21.92 -7.93
N THR A 303 8.61 22.67 -6.84
CA THR A 303 9.12 22.15 -5.57
C THR A 303 8.13 21.19 -4.91
N LEU A 304 6.83 21.52 -4.91
CA LEU A 304 5.78 20.63 -4.42
C LEU A 304 5.65 19.38 -5.27
N LEU A 305 5.81 19.51 -6.59
CA LEU A 305 5.88 18.36 -7.48
C LEU A 305 7.06 17.44 -7.12
N ALA A 306 8.24 18.01 -6.89
CA ALA A 306 9.42 17.25 -6.45
C ALA A 306 9.18 16.53 -5.11
N GLU A 307 8.38 17.12 -4.22
CA GLU A 307 7.97 16.48 -2.98
C GLU A 307 6.94 15.36 -3.16
N VAL A 308 5.96 15.51 -4.05
CA VAL A 308 5.05 14.42 -4.43
C VAL A 308 5.85 13.24 -4.98
N PHE A 309 6.80 13.50 -5.89
CA PHE A 309 7.71 12.49 -6.41
C PHE A 309 8.63 11.91 -5.35
N LYS A 310 9.15 12.72 -4.43
CA LYS A 310 9.99 12.25 -3.32
C LYS A 310 9.17 11.37 -2.39
N ALA A 311 7.93 11.74 -2.07
CA ALA A 311 7.02 10.94 -1.27
C ALA A 311 6.75 9.60 -1.96
N LEU A 312 6.45 9.61 -3.26
CA LEU A 312 6.29 8.41 -4.08
C LEU A 312 7.56 7.54 -4.05
N ALA A 313 8.74 8.15 -4.23
CA ALA A 313 10.02 7.46 -4.20
C ALA A 313 10.35 6.91 -2.80
N THR A 314 10.00 7.62 -1.71
CA THR A 314 10.18 7.13 -0.34
C THR A 314 9.19 6.03 0.05
N GLN A 315 8.05 5.95 -0.64
CA GLN A 315 7.17 4.79 -0.57
C GLN A 315 7.73 3.60 -1.37
N GLN A 316 8.69 3.85 -2.27
CA GLN A 316 9.32 2.85 -3.15
C GLN A 316 10.77 2.47 -2.76
N THR A 317 11.50 3.28 -1.97
CA THR A 317 12.90 3.01 -1.61
C THR A 317 12.99 2.04 -0.43
N PRO A 318 13.65 0.87 -0.62
CA PRO A 318 14.06 0.05 0.52
C PRO A 318 15.08 0.83 1.37
N PRO A 319 15.14 0.62 2.70
CA PRO A 319 16.13 1.29 3.54
C PRO A 319 17.54 0.96 3.04
N VAL A 320 18.36 2.00 2.83
CA VAL A 320 19.77 1.88 2.46
C VAL A 320 20.49 1.12 3.58
N VAL A 321 20.74 -0.17 3.35
CA VAL A 321 21.64 -0.96 4.20
C VAL A 321 23.05 -0.46 3.91
N LEU A 322 23.56 0.43 4.76
CA LEU A 322 24.99 0.76 4.80
C LEU A 322 25.76 -0.55 5.01
N ALA A 323 26.39 -1.06 3.95
CA ALA A 323 27.25 -2.23 4.03
C ALA A 323 28.37 -1.95 5.03
N ALA A 324 28.43 -2.74 6.11
CA ALA A 324 29.52 -2.66 7.06
C ALA A 324 30.86 -2.92 6.35
N PRO A 325 31.94 -2.20 6.70
CA PRO A 325 33.23 -2.38 6.06
C PRO A 325 33.77 -3.81 6.29
N PRO A 326 34.56 -4.35 5.34
CA PRO A 326 35.02 -5.74 5.39
C PRO A 326 35.87 -6.00 6.64
N LYS A 327 35.52 -7.04 7.39
CA LYS A 327 36.29 -7.51 8.55
C LYS A 327 37.68 -7.95 8.09
N LYS A 328 38.73 -7.33 8.65
CA LYS A 328 40.13 -7.73 8.42
C LYS A 328 40.33 -9.19 8.84
N ARG A 329 40.88 -10.02 7.94
CA ARG A 329 41.33 -11.38 8.23
C ARG A 329 42.39 -11.35 9.34
N ILE A 330 42.10 -12.00 10.45
CA ILE A 330 43.09 -12.29 11.49
C ILE A 330 44.04 -13.36 10.94
N LYS A 331 45.33 -13.03 10.81
CA LYS A 331 46.36 -14.02 10.51
C LYS A 331 46.61 -14.85 11.76
N HIS A 332 46.42 -16.16 11.69
CA HIS A 332 46.89 -17.07 12.74
C HIS A 332 48.43 -17.09 12.73
N CYS A 333 49.03 -16.86 13.90
CA CYS A 333 50.44 -17.18 14.17
C CYS A 333 50.55 -18.67 14.52
N PRO A 334 51.57 -19.39 14.03
CA PRO A 334 51.82 -20.76 14.42
C PRO A 334 52.67 -20.79 15.71
N TYR A 335 52.23 -21.58 16.68
CA TYR A 335 53.11 -22.30 17.60
C TYR A 335 52.54 -23.69 17.78
#